data_AF-A0A9D4EQJ3-F1
#
_entry.id   AF-A0A9D4EQJ3-F1
#
_cell.length_a   1.000
_cell.length_b   1.000
_cell.length_c   1.000
_cell.angle_alpha   90.00
_cell.angle_beta   90.00
_cell.angle_gamma   90.00
#
_symmetry.space_group_name_H-M   'P 1'
#
loop_
_entity.id
_entity.type
_entity.pdbx_description
1 polymer ?
#
loop_
_entity_poly.entity_id
_entity_poly.type
_entity_poly.pdbx_seq_one_letter_code
_entity_poly.pdbx_strand_id
1 'polypeptide(L)'
;MFMQTSSQKEIKIARNNSETDSLDSEMDSLDGQSMSSQVGEKLYQKHGHLTHLYSHISQKMRELGRFLICSKAQDLSIYCLNDILRAEKFPLAVQSTKALCEFNEVTNSYKNPSLALKIGHLLKKCAKVAKSEALIIGDLDQGTRANKFLTLCNDEWEDEISSCALQTLTKNKMNKGSLLPLSEDIMRLKNFLDKKTESLLETLCDHFNKAEWDLLNQMTLAQIVMFNRRRGGETQRMQVDSYTSRMVNKDCPQEVYEALSATERILVNTMVRVEIRGKMVRTVPVLLTEKSQSCLEVLFKWRNEAGVAKDNVYVFAKPNYGSLEALRSTEKR
;
A
#
# COMPACT_ATOMS: atom_id res chain seq x y z
N MET A 1 -11.69 33.83 -7.26
CA MET A 1 -10.84 33.65 -8.46
C MET A 1 -9.37 33.30 -8.15
N PHE A 2 -9.04 32.78 -6.96
CA PHE A 2 -7.64 32.50 -6.56
C PHE A 2 -7.37 31.04 -6.12
N MET A 3 -8.30 30.10 -6.32
CA MET A 3 -8.13 28.69 -5.92
C MET A 3 -7.83 27.71 -7.07
N GLN A 4 -7.87 28.13 -8.33
CA GLN A 4 -7.60 27.24 -9.48
C GLN A 4 -6.11 27.19 -9.90
N THR A 5 -5.27 28.09 -9.40
CA THR A 5 -3.87 28.21 -9.85
C THR A 5 -2.89 27.31 -9.11
N SER A 6 -3.21 26.85 -7.89
CA SER A 6 -2.29 25.99 -7.10
C SER A 6 -2.31 24.53 -7.56
N SER A 7 -3.49 24.01 -7.90
CA SER A 7 -3.65 22.63 -8.40
C SER A 7 -2.94 22.40 -9.74
N GLN A 8 -2.93 23.40 -10.64
CA GLN A 8 -2.21 23.30 -11.91
C GLN A 8 -0.69 23.43 -11.76
N LYS A 9 -0.19 24.13 -10.73
CA LYS A 9 1.25 24.21 -10.45
C LYS A 9 1.80 22.90 -9.89
N GLU A 10 1.06 22.22 -9.02
CA GLU A 10 1.50 20.94 -8.43
C GLU A 10 1.53 19.79 -9.44
N ILE A 11 0.62 19.79 -10.42
CA ILE A 11 0.62 18.83 -11.53
C ILE A 11 1.82 19.04 -12.47
N LYS A 12 2.32 20.28 -12.60
CA LYS A 12 3.51 20.59 -13.42
C LYS A 12 4.81 20.18 -12.73
N ILE A 13 4.89 20.31 -11.40
CA ILE A 13 6.08 19.88 -10.63
C ILE A 13 6.22 18.35 -10.63
N ALA A 14 5.10 17.62 -10.66
CA ALA A 14 5.12 16.15 -10.79
C ALA A 14 5.57 15.65 -12.18
N ARG A 15 5.52 16.50 -13.22
CA ARG A 15 5.97 16.16 -14.58
C ARG A 15 7.47 16.41 -14.82
N ASN A 16 8.09 17.32 -14.07
CA ASN A 16 9.48 17.73 -14.31
C ASN A 16 10.55 16.91 -13.56
N ASN A 17 10.16 15.93 -12.73
CA ASN A 17 11.11 15.08 -11.99
C ASN A 17 11.39 13.72 -12.67
N SER A 18 11.10 13.60 -13.95
CA SER A 18 11.43 12.43 -14.76
C SER A 18 12.09 12.85 -16.07
N GLU A 19 13.29 13.41 -15.99
CA GLU A 19 14.20 13.51 -17.13
C GLU A 19 15.08 12.25 -17.19
N THR A 20 14.67 11.31 -18.05
CA THR A 20 15.61 10.60 -18.93
C THR A 20 14.91 10.50 -20.27
N ASP A 21 15.38 11.35 -21.19
CA ASP A 21 14.94 11.52 -22.56
C ASP A 21 14.95 10.23 -23.39
N SER A 22 14.13 10.29 -24.45
CA SER A 22 13.94 9.34 -25.55
C SER A 22 12.78 8.35 -25.38
N LEU A 23 11.55 8.87 -25.53
CA LEU A 23 10.38 8.24 -26.16
C LEU A 23 9.16 9.22 -26.27
N ASP A 24 9.39 10.53 -26.16
CA ASP A 24 8.35 11.59 -26.16
C ASP A 24 7.97 12.06 -27.59
N SER A 25 7.42 11.17 -28.42
CA SER A 25 6.83 11.62 -29.69
C SER A 25 5.51 10.98 -30.10
N GLU A 26 4.77 10.34 -29.19
CA GLU A 26 3.42 9.81 -29.48
C GLU A 26 2.38 10.07 -28.37
N MET A 27 2.49 11.20 -27.65
CA MET A 27 1.53 11.53 -26.58
C MET A 27 0.95 12.94 -26.66
N ASP A 28 0.78 13.48 -27.87
CA ASP A 28 0.04 14.72 -28.11
C ASP A 28 -0.98 14.55 -29.25
N SER A 29 -2.18 14.09 -28.90
CA SER A 29 -3.42 14.59 -29.51
C SER A 29 -4.55 14.58 -28.48
N LEU A 30 -5.05 15.77 -28.19
CA LEU A 30 -6.08 16.12 -27.21
C LEU A 30 -7.48 15.92 -27.82
N ASP A 31 -8.27 15.01 -27.24
CA ASP A 31 -9.58 15.33 -26.64
C ASP A 31 -10.16 14.05 -25.99
N GLY A 32 -10.07 13.99 -24.67
CA GLY A 32 -10.53 12.86 -23.86
C GLY A 32 -9.42 12.30 -22.96
N GLN A 33 -9.52 12.51 -21.65
CA GLN A 33 -8.65 11.82 -20.70
C GLN A 33 -8.78 10.31 -20.91
N SER A 34 -7.67 9.62 -21.20
CA SER A 34 -7.66 8.16 -21.29
C SER A 34 -8.33 7.54 -20.05
N MET A 35 -9.19 6.54 -20.22
CA MET A 35 -9.91 5.86 -19.14
C MET A 35 -8.98 5.39 -18.01
N SER A 36 -7.74 5.00 -18.33
CA SER A 36 -6.70 4.68 -17.34
C SER A 36 -6.38 5.86 -16.42
N SER A 37 -6.27 7.06 -17.00
CA SER A 37 -6.04 8.32 -16.27
C SER A 37 -7.25 8.68 -15.41
N GLN A 38 -8.47 8.55 -15.94
CA GLN A 38 -9.69 8.80 -15.17
C GLN A 38 -9.81 7.87 -13.96
N VAL A 39 -9.52 6.57 -14.14
CA VAL A 39 -9.48 5.61 -13.03
C VAL A 39 -8.38 5.98 -12.02
N GLY A 40 -7.20 6.37 -12.51
CA GLY A 40 -6.10 6.89 -11.70
C GLY A 40 -6.51 8.08 -10.84
N GLU A 41 -7.19 9.06 -11.44
CA GLU A 41 -7.68 10.24 -10.75
C GLU A 41 -8.73 9.90 -9.69
N LYS A 42 -9.69 9.01 -9.99
CA LYS A 42 -10.65 8.54 -8.97
C LYS A 42 -9.99 7.79 -7.81
N LEU A 43 -8.90 7.06 -8.07
CA LEU A 43 -8.14 6.41 -7.01
C LEU A 43 -7.33 7.42 -6.21
N TYR A 44 -6.77 8.44 -6.85
CA TYR A 44 -6.05 9.53 -6.20
C TYR A 44 -6.99 10.39 -5.36
N GLN A 45 -8.20 10.71 -5.82
CA GLN A 45 -9.19 11.40 -4.98
C GLN A 45 -9.50 10.61 -3.70
N LYS A 46 -9.54 9.28 -3.78
CA LYS A 46 -9.80 8.41 -2.62
C LYS A 46 -8.59 8.22 -1.70
N HIS A 47 -7.38 8.15 -2.27
CA HIS A 47 -6.18 7.67 -1.57
C HIS A 47 -4.98 8.63 -1.65
N GLY A 48 -5.13 9.80 -2.27
CA GLY A 48 -4.08 10.76 -2.59
C GLY A 48 -3.45 11.40 -1.36
N HIS A 49 -4.19 11.47 -0.26
CA HIS A 49 -3.67 11.88 1.05
C HIS A 49 -2.77 10.81 1.70
N LEU A 50 -2.66 9.61 1.11
CA LEU A 50 -1.84 8.51 1.59
C LEU A 50 -0.72 8.22 0.59
N THR A 51 0.41 8.90 0.75
CA THR A 51 1.60 8.79 -0.14
C THR A 51 2.04 7.35 -0.39
N HIS A 52 1.99 6.49 0.64
CA HIS A 52 2.35 5.07 0.52
C HIS A 52 1.48 4.26 -0.46
N LEU A 53 0.32 4.79 -0.88
CA LEU A 53 -0.57 4.16 -1.87
C LEU A 53 -0.31 4.64 -3.30
N TYR A 54 0.61 5.57 -3.55
CA TYR A 54 0.88 6.06 -4.91
C TYR A 54 1.40 4.94 -5.81
N SER A 55 2.28 4.08 -5.28
CA SER A 55 2.74 2.87 -5.97
C SER A 55 1.58 1.94 -6.33
N HIS A 56 0.57 1.84 -5.46
CA HIS A 56 -0.63 1.05 -5.69
C HIS A 56 -1.50 1.62 -6.82
N ILE A 57 -1.70 2.94 -6.85
CA ILE A 57 -2.44 3.62 -7.92
C ILE A 57 -1.73 3.42 -9.25
N SER A 58 -0.42 3.70 -9.28
CA SER A 58 0.43 3.54 -10.45
C SER A 58 0.44 2.08 -10.95
N GLN A 59 0.47 1.10 -10.04
CA GLN A 59 0.33 -0.31 -10.40
C GLN A 59 -1.01 -0.61 -11.10
N LYS A 60 -2.13 -0.10 -10.58
CA LYS A 60 -3.45 -0.31 -11.20
C LYS A 60 -3.53 0.28 -12.61
N MET A 61 -2.95 1.47 -12.81
CA MET A 61 -2.87 2.10 -14.13
C MET A 61 -2.00 1.29 -15.10
N ARG A 62 -0.86 0.77 -14.65
CA ARG A 62 -0.02 -0.14 -15.46
C ARG A 62 -0.73 -1.46 -15.79
N GLU A 63 -1.47 -2.03 -14.84
CA GLU A 63 -2.26 -3.25 -15.07
C GLU A 63 -3.32 -3.01 -16.16
N LEU A 64 -4.00 -1.86 -16.16
CA LEU A 64 -4.91 -1.44 -17.24
C LEU A 64 -4.20 -1.20 -18.57
N GLY A 65 -3.03 -0.55 -18.57
CA GLY A 65 -2.25 -0.33 -19.78
C GLY A 65 -1.79 -1.64 -20.43
N ARG A 66 -1.30 -2.59 -19.63
CA ARG A 66 -0.93 -3.94 -20.10
C ARG A 66 -2.12 -4.70 -20.68
N PHE A 67 -3.29 -4.58 -20.05
CA PHE A 67 -4.53 -5.15 -20.57
C PHE A 67 -4.88 -4.54 -21.93
N LEU A 68 -4.86 -3.21 -22.07
CA LEU A 68 -5.16 -2.55 -23.33
C LEU A 68 -4.21 -3.00 -24.45
N ILE A 69 -2.90 -3.07 -24.20
CA ILE A 69 -1.92 -3.57 -25.18
C ILE A 69 -2.28 -4.99 -25.63
N CYS A 70 -2.65 -5.87 -24.69
CA CYS A 70 -3.04 -7.23 -25.01
C CYS A 70 -4.33 -7.28 -25.86
N SER A 71 -5.31 -6.42 -25.56
CA SER A 71 -6.54 -6.32 -26.36
C SER A 71 -6.31 -5.81 -27.76
N LYS A 72 -5.44 -4.80 -27.94
CA LYS A 72 -5.05 -4.27 -29.25
C LYS A 72 -4.41 -5.32 -30.15
N ALA A 73 -3.61 -6.22 -29.56
CA ALA A 73 -2.97 -7.30 -30.29
C ALA A 73 -3.97 -8.37 -30.79
N GLN A 74 -5.15 -8.46 -30.17
CA GLN A 74 -6.20 -9.42 -30.55
C GLN A 74 -7.25 -8.81 -31.48
N ASP A 75 -7.50 -7.51 -31.37
CA ASP A 75 -8.47 -6.79 -32.19
C ASP A 75 -7.97 -5.37 -32.49
N LEU A 76 -7.64 -5.12 -33.76
CA LEU A 76 -7.09 -3.84 -34.24
C LEU A 76 -8.12 -2.69 -34.18
N SER A 77 -9.41 -2.99 -34.01
CA SER A 77 -10.46 -1.95 -33.84
C SER A 77 -10.42 -1.27 -32.47
N ILE A 78 -9.60 -1.78 -31.55
CA ILE A 78 -9.46 -1.23 -30.20
C ILE A 78 -8.35 -0.18 -30.19
N TYR A 79 -8.68 1.07 -29.88
CA TYR A 79 -7.70 2.15 -29.75
C TYR A 79 -7.54 2.58 -28.28
N CYS A 80 -8.61 2.48 -27.51
CA CYS A 80 -8.65 2.86 -26.11
C CYS A 80 -9.47 1.87 -25.27
N LEU A 81 -9.45 2.02 -23.94
CA LEU A 81 -10.25 1.16 -23.07
C LEU A 81 -11.75 1.34 -23.27
N ASN A 82 -12.22 2.52 -23.68
CA ASN A 82 -13.66 2.76 -23.91
C ASN A 82 -14.23 1.88 -25.01
N ASP A 83 -13.42 1.54 -26.01
CA ASP A 83 -13.83 0.64 -27.10
C ASP A 83 -14.17 -0.77 -26.57
N ILE A 84 -13.54 -1.18 -25.47
CA ILE A 84 -13.73 -2.48 -24.81
C ILE A 84 -14.95 -2.46 -23.87
N LEU A 85 -15.35 -1.31 -23.32
CA LEU A 85 -16.46 -1.18 -22.35
C LEU A 85 -17.85 -1.27 -22.99
N ARG A 86 -18.01 -2.19 -23.94
CA ARG A 86 -19.23 -2.47 -24.70
C ARG A 86 -19.58 -3.93 -24.55
N ALA A 87 -20.87 -4.25 -24.44
CA ALA A 87 -21.34 -5.61 -24.21
C ALA A 87 -20.82 -6.59 -25.27
N GLU A 88 -20.77 -6.15 -26.52
CA GLU A 88 -20.30 -6.92 -27.67
C GLU A 88 -18.81 -7.27 -27.60
N LYS A 89 -18.03 -6.47 -26.83
CA LYS A 89 -16.58 -6.67 -26.63
C LYS A 89 -16.27 -7.40 -25.32
N PHE A 90 -17.27 -7.87 -24.59
CA PHE A 90 -17.07 -8.68 -23.38
C PHE A 90 -16.25 -9.96 -23.64
N PRO A 91 -16.53 -10.76 -24.69
CA PRO A 91 -15.72 -11.94 -25.00
C PRO A 91 -14.24 -11.59 -25.28
N LEU A 92 -13.99 -10.48 -25.96
CA LEU A 92 -12.64 -9.96 -26.19
C LEU A 92 -11.95 -9.61 -24.87
N ALA A 93 -12.66 -8.98 -23.93
CA ALA A 93 -12.10 -8.65 -22.61
C ALA A 93 -11.71 -9.91 -21.82
N VAL A 94 -12.51 -10.97 -21.89
CA VAL A 94 -12.20 -12.28 -21.30
C VAL A 94 -10.97 -12.89 -21.97
N GLN A 95 -10.93 -12.95 -23.30
CA GLN A 95 -9.81 -13.51 -24.07
C GLN A 95 -8.49 -12.75 -23.83
N SER A 96 -8.56 -11.41 -23.80
CA SER A 96 -7.42 -10.55 -23.49
C SER A 96 -6.91 -10.78 -22.07
N THR A 97 -7.81 -11.00 -21.11
CA THR A 97 -7.44 -11.32 -19.73
C THR A 97 -6.77 -12.69 -19.63
N LYS A 98 -7.33 -13.70 -20.30
CA LYS A 98 -6.75 -15.06 -20.40
C LYS A 98 -5.34 -15.02 -20.97
N ALA A 99 -5.14 -14.31 -22.08
CA ALA A 99 -3.82 -14.15 -22.70
C ALA A 99 -2.83 -13.39 -21.79
N LEU A 100 -3.23 -12.24 -21.24
CA LEU A 100 -2.37 -11.44 -20.34
C LEU A 100 -1.92 -12.22 -19.10
N CYS A 101 -2.78 -13.08 -18.57
CA CYS A 101 -2.51 -13.84 -17.36
C CYS A 101 -1.89 -15.22 -17.63
N GLU A 102 -1.56 -15.51 -18.90
CA GLU A 102 -1.01 -16.77 -19.38
C GLU A 102 -1.88 -17.96 -18.93
N PHE A 103 -3.15 -17.94 -19.34
CA PHE A 103 -4.09 -19.03 -19.15
C PHE A 103 -3.71 -20.25 -20.01
N ASN A 104 -3.74 -21.43 -19.40
CA ASN A 104 -3.51 -22.69 -20.07
C ASN A 104 -4.83 -23.47 -20.16
N GLU A 105 -5.34 -23.63 -21.38
CA GLU A 105 -6.58 -24.34 -21.69
C GLU A 105 -6.53 -25.83 -21.31
N VAL A 106 -5.36 -26.47 -21.43
CA VAL A 106 -5.18 -27.91 -21.15
C VAL A 106 -5.28 -28.17 -19.65
N THR A 107 -4.60 -27.34 -18.85
CA THR A 107 -4.57 -27.52 -17.39
C THR A 107 -5.68 -26.75 -16.68
N ASN A 108 -6.46 -25.96 -17.42
CA ASN A 108 -7.45 -25.01 -16.93
C ASN A 108 -6.90 -24.22 -15.73
N SER A 109 -5.79 -23.52 -15.95
CA SER A 109 -5.08 -22.80 -14.89
C SER A 109 -4.32 -21.58 -15.41
N TYR A 110 -4.05 -20.62 -14.52
CA TYR A 110 -3.32 -19.39 -14.84
C TYR A 110 -1.90 -19.41 -14.28
N LYS A 111 -0.93 -18.88 -15.01
CA LYS A 111 0.38 -18.57 -14.41
C LYS A 111 0.31 -17.38 -13.45
N ASN A 112 -0.50 -16.37 -13.79
CA ASN A 112 -0.66 -15.14 -13.00
C ASN A 112 -2.11 -14.97 -12.47
N PRO A 113 -2.64 -15.89 -11.65
CA PRO A 113 -4.06 -15.90 -11.27
C PRO A 113 -4.48 -14.68 -10.44
N SER A 114 -3.58 -14.10 -9.63
CA SER A 114 -3.89 -12.87 -8.88
C SER A 114 -4.08 -11.66 -9.79
N LEU A 115 -3.40 -11.61 -10.94
CA LEU A 115 -3.59 -10.53 -11.91
C LEU A 115 -4.96 -10.65 -12.59
N ALA A 116 -5.39 -11.87 -12.95
CA ALA A 116 -6.69 -12.12 -13.56
C ALA A 116 -7.86 -11.56 -12.72
N LEU A 117 -7.82 -11.79 -11.39
CA LEU A 117 -8.79 -11.22 -10.45
C LEU A 117 -8.74 -9.68 -10.41
N LYS A 118 -7.53 -9.10 -10.40
CA LYS A 118 -7.35 -7.64 -10.39
C LYS A 118 -7.89 -6.98 -11.66
N ILE A 119 -7.66 -7.57 -12.83
CA ILE A 119 -8.17 -7.05 -14.10
C ILE A 119 -9.70 -6.97 -14.07
N GLY A 120 -10.39 -8.01 -13.60
CA GLY A 120 -11.84 -7.97 -13.43
C GLY A 120 -12.32 -6.80 -12.56
N HIS A 121 -11.67 -6.58 -11.41
CA HIS A 121 -12.00 -5.44 -10.55
C HIS A 121 -11.72 -4.08 -11.22
N LEU A 122 -10.66 -3.99 -12.01
CA LEU A 122 -10.30 -2.77 -12.74
C LEU A 122 -11.27 -2.48 -13.88
N LEU A 123 -11.70 -3.48 -14.65
CA LEU A 123 -12.69 -3.33 -15.70
C LEU A 123 -14.06 -2.92 -15.15
N LYS A 124 -14.51 -3.53 -14.05
CA LYS A 124 -15.70 -3.08 -13.31
C LYS A 124 -15.58 -1.61 -12.88
N LYS A 125 -14.38 -1.18 -12.46
CA LYS A 125 -14.13 0.22 -12.08
C LYS A 125 -14.18 1.14 -13.29
N CYS A 126 -13.59 0.76 -14.42
CA CYS A 126 -13.65 1.52 -15.68
C CYS A 126 -15.11 1.69 -16.13
N ALA A 127 -15.89 0.61 -16.17
CA ALA A 127 -17.29 0.66 -16.56
C ALA A 127 -18.12 1.56 -15.63
N LYS A 128 -17.88 1.52 -14.31
CA LYS A 128 -18.51 2.43 -13.35
C LYS A 128 -18.12 3.90 -13.58
N VAL A 129 -16.86 4.16 -13.93
CA VAL A 129 -16.37 5.52 -14.23
C VAL A 129 -17.04 6.03 -15.50
N ALA A 130 -16.97 5.28 -16.60
CA ALA A 130 -17.63 5.61 -17.87
C ALA A 130 -19.14 5.86 -17.69
N LYS A 131 -19.84 4.97 -16.96
CA LYS A 131 -21.26 5.14 -16.65
C LYS A 131 -21.53 6.43 -15.87
N SER A 132 -20.70 6.74 -14.86
CA SER A 132 -20.90 7.94 -14.04
C SER A 132 -20.65 9.21 -14.84
N GLU A 133 -19.63 9.22 -15.70
CA GLU A 133 -19.33 10.33 -16.59
C GLU A 133 -20.48 10.58 -17.58
N ALA A 134 -20.94 9.53 -18.25
CA ALA A 134 -22.07 9.59 -19.17
C ALA A 134 -23.34 10.16 -18.52
N LEU A 135 -23.63 9.78 -17.28
CA LEU A 135 -24.76 10.34 -16.50
C LEU A 135 -24.59 11.83 -16.19
N ILE A 136 -23.36 12.29 -15.93
CA ILE A 136 -23.07 13.70 -15.64
C ILE A 136 -23.24 14.56 -16.89
N ILE A 137 -22.79 14.09 -18.04
CA ILE A 137 -22.84 14.83 -19.31
C ILE A 137 -24.17 14.63 -20.09
N GLY A 138 -25.02 13.71 -19.64
CA GLY A 138 -26.31 13.40 -20.29
C GLY A 138 -26.22 12.47 -21.49
N ASP A 139 -25.10 11.74 -21.67
CA ASP A 139 -24.93 10.76 -22.74
C ASP A 139 -25.59 9.42 -22.35
N LEU A 140 -26.85 9.23 -22.78
CA LEU A 140 -27.61 8.02 -22.49
C LEU A 140 -27.05 6.78 -23.19
N ASP A 141 -26.45 6.94 -24.38
CA ASP A 141 -25.94 5.83 -25.18
C ASP A 141 -24.65 5.27 -24.57
N GLN A 142 -23.68 6.12 -24.26
CA GLN A 142 -22.47 5.72 -23.54
C GLN A 142 -22.82 5.12 -22.17
N GLY A 143 -23.74 5.75 -21.44
CA GLY A 143 -24.20 5.27 -20.13
C GLY A 143 -24.81 3.87 -20.21
N THR A 144 -25.62 3.62 -21.24
CA THR A 144 -26.23 2.31 -21.50
C THR A 144 -25.19 1.26 -21.88
N ARG A 145 -24.25 1.58 -22.78
CA ARG A 145 -23.17 0.67 -23.19
C ARG A 145 -22.32 0.23 -22.01
N ALA A 146 -21.83 1.19 -21.22
CA ALA A 146 -21.02 0.93 -20.04
C ALA A 146 -21.78 0.13 -18.98
N ASN A 147 -23.09 0.39 -18.81
CA ASN A 147 -23.92 -0.37 -17.87
C ASN A 147 -24.12 -1.82 -18.31
N LYS A 148 -24.41 -2.08 -19.59
CA LYS A 148 -24.53 -3.45 -20.11
C LYS A 148 -23.24 -4.24 -19.92
N PHE A 149 -22.09 -3.63 -20.22
CA PHE A 149 -20.79 -4.26 -19.97
C PHE A 149 -20.56 -4.52 -18.47
N LEU A 150 -20.91 -3.56 -17.59
CA LEU A 150 -20.79 -3.75 -16.14
C LEU A 150 -21.67 -4.90 -15.63
N THR A 151 -22.88 -5.06 -16.16
CA THR A 151 -23.77 -6.19 -15.87
C THR A 151 -23.09 -7.51 -16.23
N LEU A 152 -22.59 -7.65 -17.46
CA LEU A 152 -21.84 -8.86 -17.87
C LEU A 152 -20.62 -9.12 -16.99
N CYS A 153 -19.87 -8.08 -16.59
CA CYS A 153 -18.77 -8.26 -15.64
C CYS A 153 -19.25 -8.76 -14.27
N ASN A 154 -20.45 -8.43 -13.82
CA ASN A 154 -20.96 -8.91 -12.53
C ASN A 154 -21.48 -10.34 -12.63
N ASP A 155 -22.11 -10.68 -13.74
CA ASP A 155 -22.84 -11.93 -13.90
C ASP A 155 -21.93 -13.04 -14.42
N GLU A 156 -21.07 -12.75 -15.40
CA GLU A 156 -20.32 -13.78 -16.15
C GLU A 156 -18.82 -13.86 -15.77
N TRP A 157 -18.25 -12.79 -15.18
CA TRP A 157 -16.79 -12.74 -14.92
C TRP A 157 -16.33 -13.75 -13.86
N GLU A 158 -17.24 -14.18 -12.97
CA GLU A 158 -16.94 -15.21 -12.00
C GLU A 158 -16.63 -16.53 -12.69
N ASP A 159 -17.54 -16.96 -13.57
CA ASP A 159 -17.45 -18.24 -14.28
C ASP A 159 -16.34 -18.23 -15.33
N GLU A 160 -16.19 -17.14 -16.08
CA GLU A 160 -15.20 -17.03 -17.16
C GLU A 160 -13.75 -16.93 -16.68
N ILE A 161 -13.52 -16.30 -15.52
CA ILE A 161 -12.16 -15.94 -15.05
C ILE A 161 -11.95 -16.29 -13.58
N SER A 162 -12.81 -15.79 -12.69
CA SER A 162 -12.49 -15.69 -11.26
C SER A 162 -12.44 -17.06 -10.58
N SER A 163 -13.39 -17.93 -10.88
CA SER A 163 -13.48 -19.29 -10.33
C SER A 163 -12.22 -20.09 -10.62
N CYS A 164 -11.77 -20.10 -11.87
CA CYS A 164 -10.54 -20.79 -12.26
C CYS A 164 -9.27 -20.14 -11.66
N ALA A 165 -9.20 -18.80 -11.61
CA ALA A 165 -8.09 -18.10 -10.97
C ALA A 165 -8.00 -18.40 -9.46
N LEU A 166 -9.14 -18.46 -8.76
CA LEU A 166 -9.20 -18.81 -7.34
C LEU A 166 -8.82 -20.28 -7.11
N GLN A 167 -9.32 -21.21 -7.93
CA GLN A 167 -8.91 -22.62 -7.87
C GLN A 167 -7.40 -22.78 -8.09
N THR A 168 -6.84 -22.07 -9.06
CA THR A 168 -5.38 -22.05 -9.30
C THR A 168 -4.63 -21.56 -8.07
N LEU A 169 -5.08 -20.46 -7.43
CA LEU A 169 -4.47 -19.96 -6.20
C LEU A 169 -4.55 -20.97 -5.05
N THR A 170 -5.68 -21.64 -4.91
CA THR A 170 -5.88 -22.68 -3.89
C THR A 170 -4.96 -23.86 -4.17
N LYS A 171 -4.92 -24.39 -5.39
CA LYS A 171 -4.00 -25.45 -5.82
C LYS A 171 -2.54 -25.11 -5.55
N ASN A 172 -2.10 -23.90 -5.88
CA ASN A 172 -0.73 -23.45 -5.62
C ASN A 172 -0.38 -23.34 -4.13
N LYS A 173 -1.39 -23.27 -3.25
CA LYS A 173 -1.24 -23.28 -1.80
C LYS A 173 -1.45 -24.66 -1.19
N MET A 174 -2.16 -25.57 -1.87
CA MET A 174 -2.37 -26.93 -1.40
C MET A 174 -1.02 -27.61 -1.20
N ASN A 175 -0.85 -28.27 -0.06
CA ASN A 175 0.38 -28.95 0.37
C ASN A 175 1.62 -28.05 0.52
N LYS A 176 1.49 -26.73 0.34
CA LYS A 176 2.56 -25.79 0.70
C LYS A 176 2.53 -25.62 2.21
N GLY A 177 3.43 -26.32 2.90
CA GLY A 177 3.59 -26.18 4.34
C GLY A 177 3.73 -24.72 4.75
N SER A 178 2.93 -24.29 5.73
CA SER A 178 3.13 -22.98 6.35
C SER A 178 4.34 -23.09 7.27
N LEU A 179 5.51 -22.66 6.79
CA LEU A 179 6.71 -22.54 7.60
C LEU A 179 6.48 -21.47 8.67
N LEU A 180 6.13 -21.92 9.87
CA LEU A 180 6.16 -21.07 11.06
C LEU A 180 7.62 -20.98 11.53
N PRO A 181 8.11 -19.81 11.96
CA PRO A 181 9.43 -19.69 12.55
C PRO A 181 9.54 -20.60 13.78
N LEU A 182 10.67 -21.30 13.92
CA LEU A 182 10.93 -22.10 15.12
C LEU A 182 11.10 -21.16 16.32
N SER A 183 10.68 -21.64 17.51
CA SER A 183 10.89 -20.89 18.75
C SER A 183 12.37 -20.57 18.97
N GLU A 184 13.28 -21.48 18.61
CA GLU A 184 14.73 -21.26 18.67
C GLU A 184 15.17 -20.08 17.79
N ASP A 185 14.67 -19.99 16.55
CA ASP A 185 15.02 -18.90 15.63
C ASP A 185 14.49 -17.56 16.14
N ILE A 186 13.27 -17.53 16.68
CA ILE A 186 12.70 -16.33 17.30
C ILE A 186 13.56 -15.88 18.48
N MET A 187 13.98 -16.81 19.34
CA MET A 187 14.83 -16.52 20.49
C MET A 187 16.22 -16.05 20.06
N ARG A 188 16.83 -16.69 19.05
CA ARG A 188 18.12 -16.29 18.50
C ARG A 188 18.06 -14.87 17.93
N LEU A 189 17.02 -14.56 17.15
CA LEU A 189 16.80 -13.22 16.62
C LEU A 189 16.57 -12.20 17.74
N LYS A 190 15.68 -12.49 18.69
CA LYS A 190 15.42 -11.62 19.85
C LYS A 190 16.71 -11.30 20.60
N ASN A 191 17.49 -12.32 20.96
CA ASN A 191 18.75 -12.15 21.68
C ASN A 191 19.77 -11.32 20.89
N PHE A 192 19.84 -11.53 19.57
CA PHE A 192 20.68 -10.72 18.69
C PHE A 192 20.24 -9.24 18.69
N LEU A 193 18.94 -8.98 18.48
CA LEU A 193 18.38 -7.64 18.51
C LEU A 193 18.64 -6.96 19.86
N ASP A 194 18.43 -7.70 20.96
CA ASP A 194 18.59 -7.17 22.32
C ASP A 194 20.02 -6.75 22.61
N LYS A 195 21.00 -7.63 22.35
CA LYS A 195 22.44 -7.34 22.56
C LYS A 195 22.92 -6.21 21.66
N LYS A 196 22.53 -6.22 20.37
CA LYS A 196 22.98 -5.21 19.42
C LYS A 196 22.40 -3.84 19.75
N THR A 197 21.14 -3.79 20.19
CA THR A 197 20.49 -2.56 20.62
C THR A 197 21.14 -1.98 21.87
N GLU A 198 21.49 -2.80 22.87
CA GLU A 198 22.21 -2.34 24.07
C GLU A 198 23.54 -1.67 23.72
N SER A 199 24.35 -2.33 22.89
CA SER A 199 25.62 -1.76 22.41
C SER A 199 25.44 -0.45 21.63
N LEU A 200 24.39 -0.32 20.82
CA LEU A 200 24.09 0.90 20.08
C LEU A 200 23.61 2.03 20.99
N LEU A 201 22.86 1.72 22.06
CA LEU A 201 22.43 2.71 23.03
C LEU A 201 23.63 3.27 23.81
N GLU A 202 24.56 2.41 24.23
CA GLU A 202 25.77 2.84 24.94
C GLU A 202 26.60 3.83 24.10
N THR A 203 26.78 3.58 22.80
CA THR A 203 27.56 4.48 21.93
C THR A 203 26.80 5.75 21.57
N LEU A 204 25.54 5.62 21.14
CA LEU A 204 24.72 6.75 20.69
C LEU A 204 24.19 7.61 21.84
N CYS A 205 24.28 7.18 23.09
CA CYS A 205 23.92 8.03 24.22
C CYS A 205 24.76 9.31 24.23
N ASP A 206 26.06 9.22 23.94
CA ASP A 206 26.99 10.35 24.06
C ASP A 206 27.47 10.88 22.71
N HIS A 207 27.66 10.01 21.72
CA HIS A 207 28.29 10.38 20.44
C HIS A 207 27.40 10.05 19.26
N PHE A 208 27.16 11.03 18.39
CA PHE A 208 26.38 10.79 17.17
C PHE A 208 27.21 10.01 16.14
N ASN A 209 26.63 8.92 15.64
CA ASN A 209 27.10 8.22 14.46
C ASN A 209 25.92 7.88 13.55
N LYS A 210 25.99 8.33 12.29
CA LYS A 210 24.89 8.19 11.34
C LYS A 210 24.52 6.74 11.05
N ALA A 211 25.52 5.87 10.83
CA ALA A 211 25.30 4.47 10.48
C ALA A 211 24.73 3.69 11.67
N GLU A 212 25.20 3.98 12.89
CA GLU A 212 24.68 3.39 14.11
C GLU A 212 23.24 3.86 14.38
N TRP A 213 22.94 5.14 14.15
CA TRP A 213 21.58 5.67 14.28
C TRP A 213 20.61 5.00 13.30
N ASP A 214 21.02 4.83 12.03
CA ASP A 214 20.23 4.14 11.02
C ASP A 214 19.97 2.68 11.41
N LEU A 215 20.98 2.02 12.00
CA LEU A 215 20.86 0.66 12.49
C LEU A 215 19.93 0.58 13.71
N LEU A 216 20.06 1.50 14.68
CA LEU A 216 19.16 1.58 15.83
C LEU A 216 17.70 1.77 15.37
N ASN A 217 17.46 2.66 14.40
CA ASN A 217 16.14 2.92 13.83
C ASN A 217 15.51 1.64 13.24
N GLN A 218 16.29 0.86 12.49
CA GLN A 218 15.86 -0.43 11.94
C GLN A 218 15.60 -1.48 13.04
N MET A 219 16.51 -1.59 14.02
CA MET A 219 16.43 -2.57 15.10
C MET A 219 15.22 -2.30 16.00
N THR A 220 14.98 -1.04 16.37
CA THR A 220 13.83 -0.63 17.18
C THR A 220 12.51 -0.91 16.47
N LEU A 221 12.42 -0.60 15.17
CA LEU A 221 11.24 -0.97 14.37
C LEU A 221 11.01 -2.48 14.37
N ALA A 222 12.05 -3.28 14.13
CA ALA A 222 11.96 -4.73 14.10
C ALA A 222 11.53 -5.31 15.46
N GLN A 223 12.09 -4.81 16.57
CA GLN A 223 11.71 -5.22 17.93
C GLN A 223 10.24 -4.92 18.22
N ILE A 224 9.75 -3.72 17.90
CA ILE A 224 8.35 -3.34 18.14
C ILE A 224 7.40 -4.18 17.29
N VAL A 225 7.72 -4.42 16.01
CA VAL A 225 6.93 -5.27 15.11
C VAL A 225 6.87 -6.71 15.63
N MET A 226 8.00 -7.27 16.05
CA MET A 226 8.09 -8.63 16.59
C MET A 226 7.31 -8.75 17.90
N PHE A 227 7.46 -7.79 18.80
CA PHE A 227 6.79 -7.76 20.10
C PHE A 227 5.26 -7.72 19.95
N ASN A 228 4.76 -6.86 19.05
CA ASN A 228 3.33 -6.72 18.82
C ASN A 228 2.74 -7.81 17.90
N ARG A 229 3.58 -8.65 17.28
CA ARG A 229 3.19 -9.69 16.30
C ARG A 229 2.25 -9.16 15.20
N ARG A 230 2.44 -7.91 14.78
CA ARG A 230 1.63 -7.25 13.74
C ARG A 230 2.37 -7.15 12.42
N ARG A 231 1.65 -6.82 11.34
CA ARG A 231 2.29 -6.49 10.05
C ARG A 231 3.05 -5.17 10.21
N GLY A 232 4.32 -5.15 9.82
CA GLY A 232 5.19 -3.98 10.03
C GLY A 232 4.74 -2.69 9.32
N GLY A 233 3.84 -2.79 8.34
CA GLY A 233 3.33 -1.62 7.62
C GLY A 233 2.64 -0.59 8.53
N GLU A 234 1.89 -1.01 9.55
CA GLU A 234 1.23 -0.06 10.46
C GLU A 234 2.25 0.61 11.38
N THR A 235 3.09 -0.19 12.05
CA THR A 235 4.14 0.29 12.96
C THR A 235 5.15 1.21 12.29
N GLN A 236 5.61 0.88 11.07
CA GLN A 236 6.57 1.72 10.35
C GLN A 236 6.02 3.13 10.08
N ARG A 237 4.69 3.26 9.96
CA ARG A 237 4.00 4.54 9.69
C ARG A 237 3.49 5.22 10.97
N MET A 238 3.96 4.79 12.15
CA MET A 238 3.68 5.48 13.41
C MET A 238 4.14 6.94 13.29
N GLN A 239 3.25 7.88 13.61
CA GLN A 239 3.54 9.31 13.56
C GLN A 239 4.12 9.78 14.90
N VAL A 240 4.97 10.81 14.85
CA VAL A 240 5.54 11.46 16.03
C VAL A 240 4.42 11.96 16.94
N ASP A 241 3.39 12.62 16.39
CA ASP A 241 2.26 13.13 17.16
C ASP A 241 1.50 12.03 17.91
N SER A 242 1.31 10.86 17.28
CA SER A 242 0.69 9.69 17.93
C SER A 242 1.54 9.18 19.08
N TYR A 243 2.86 9.14 18.92
CA TYR A 243 3.78 8.75 19.98
C TYR A 243 3.84 9.78 21.12
N THR A 244 3.84 11.07 20.81
CA THR A 244 3.81 12.14 21.82
C THR A 244 2.52 12.11 22.61
N SER A 245 1.39 11.82 21.95
CA SER A 245 0.06 11.70 22.56
C SER A 245 -0.22 10.29 23.12
N ARG A 246 0.83 9.50 23.39
CA ARG A 246 0.68 8.14 23.91
C ARG A 246 -0.03 8.12 25.25
N MET A 247 -0.84 7.09 25.48
CA MET A 247 -1.50 6.89 26.77
C MET A 247 -0.47 6.45 27.79
N VAL A 248 -0.28 7.27 28.82
CA VAL A 248 0.54 6.90 29.97
C VAL A 248 -0.38 6.22 30.97
N ASN A 249 0.12 5.17 31.63
CA ASN A 249 -0.68 4.25 32.46
C ASN A 249 -1.42 4.90 33.64
N LYS A 250 -1.18 6.20 33.89
CA LYS A 250 -1.91 7.03 34.85
C LYS A 250 -3.37 7.28 34.48
N ASP A 251 -3.78 6.96 33.24
CA ASP A 251 -5.15 7.20 32.76
C ASP A 251 -6.09 5.99 32.97
N CYS A 252 -5.65 4.93 33.68
CA CYS A 252 -6.48 3.74 33.94
C CYS A 252 -7.45 3.99 35.13
N PRO A 253 -8.78 3.87 34.94
CA PRO A 253 -9.73 3.97 36.05
C PRO A 253 -9.48 2.89 37.11
N GLN A 254 -9.58 3.26 38.38
CA GLN A 254 -9.27 2.40 39.51
C GLN A 254 -10.09 1.09 39.51
N GLU A 255 -11.39 1.17 39.22
CA GLU A 255 -12.27 -0.02 39.13
C GLU A 255 -11.80 -1.02 38.09
N VAL A 256 -11.31 -0.52 36.94
CA VAL A 256 -10.77 -1.38 35.88
C VAL A 256 -9.46 -2.01 36.34
N TYR A 257 -8.57 -1.22 36.95
CA TYR A 257 -7.28 -1.71 37.45
C TYR A 257 -7.44 -2.81 38.52
N GLU A 258 -8.43 -2.67 39.39
CA GLU A 258 -8.74 -3.67 40.43
C GLU A 258 -9.28 -4.98 39.84
N ALA A 259 -10.00 -4.92 38.73
CA ALA A 259 -10.46 -6.10 38.00
C ALA A 259 -9.34 -6.84 37.24
N LEU A 260 -8.17 -6.21 37.05
CA LEU A 260 -7.03 -6.84 36.36
C LEU A 260 -6.35 -7.90 37.24
N SER A 261 -5.90 -8.97 36.58
CA SER A 261 -5.03 -9.98 37.18
C SER A 261 -3.65 -9.42 37.56
N ALA A 262 -2.91 -10.14 38.41
CA ALA A 262 -1.57 -9.73 38.84
C ALA A 262 -0.61 -9.49 37.65
N THR A 263 -0.67 -10.34 36.62
CA THR A 263 0.13 -10.20 35.40
C THR A 263 -0.29 -8.99 34.58
N GLU A 264 -1.59 -8.76 34.40
CA GLU A 264 -2.10 -7.59 33.67
C GLU A 264 -1.74 -6.28 34.37
N ARG A 265 -1.78 -6.23 35.72
CA ARG A 265 -1.31 -5.07 36.49
C ARG A 265 0.16 -4.77 36.24
N ILE A 266 1.02 -5.81 36.18
CA ILE A 266 2.44 -5.63 35.82
C ILE A 266 2.57 -5.08 34.40
N LEU A 267 1.84 -5.62 33.43
CA LEU A 267 1.89 -5.17 32.04
C LEU A 267 1.42 -3.71 31.90
N VAL A 268 0.32 -3.37 32.54
CA VAL A 268 -0.20 -1.99 32.57
C VAL A 268 0.80 -1.06 33.22
N ASN A 269 1.55 -1.46 34.23
CA ASN A 269 2.52 -0.55 34.85
C ASN A 269 3.83 -0.41 34.06
N THR A 270 4.20 -1.41 33.27
CA THR A 270 5.52 -1.48 32.59
C THR A 270 5.49 -1.10 31.11
N MET A 271 4.34 -1.21 30.44
CA MET A 271 4.22 -0.98 29.00
C MET A 271 3.46 0.29 28.72
N VAL A 272 3.79 0.95 27.62
CA VAL A 272 3.08 2.14 27.14
C VAL A 272 2.33 1.82 25.86
N ARG A 273 1.10 2.33 25.74
CA ARG A 273 0.24 2.11 24.58
C ARG A 273 0.24 3.34 23.69
N VAL A 274 0.57 3.14 22.43
CA VAL A 274 0.43 4.13 21.36
C VAL A 274 -0.71 3.70 20.44
N GLU A 275 -1.65 4.61 20.18
CA GLU A 275 -2.72 4.38 19.23
C GLU A 275 -2.32 4.93 17.85
N ILE A 276 -2.32 4.06 16.84
CA ILE A 276 -1.99 4.43 15.46
C ILE A 276 -3.15 4.15 14.52
N ARG A 277 -3.17 4.84 13.37
CA ARG A 277 -4.20 4.66 12.34
C ARG A 277 -3.95 3.40 11.52
N GLY A 278 -4.86 2.43 11.62
CA GLY A 278 -4.92 1.23 10.79
C GLY A 278 -5.78 1.39 9.53
N LYS A 279 -6.00 0.27 8.83
CA LYS A 279 -6.87 0.23 7.64
C LYS A 279 -8.30 0.67 7.98
N MET A 280 -8.95 1.35 7.03
CA MET A 280 -10.32 1.87 7.19
C MET A 280 -10.50 2.78 8.42
N VAL A 281 -9.46 3.54 8.80
CA VAL A 281 -9.48 4.47 9.94
C VAL A 281 -9.66 3.76 11.30
N ARG A 282 -9.50 2.45 11.35
CA ARG A 282 -9.54 1.71 12.62
C ARG A 282 -8.32 2.04 13.46
N THR A 283 -8.51 2.27 14.74
CA THR A 283 -7.41 2.44 15.70
C THR A 283 -6.71 1.11 15.95
N VAL A 284 -5.38 1.11 15.92
CA VAL A 284 -4.54 -0.06 16.21
C VAL A 284 -3.64 0.30 17.39
N PRO A 285 -3.74 -0.43 18.52
CA PRO A 285 -2.82 -0.23 19.63
C PRO A 285 -1.46 -0.88 19.33
N VAL A 286 -0.39 -0.17 19.66
CA VAL A 286 1.00 -0.66 19.67
C VAL A 286 1.52 -0.52 21.09
N LEU A 287 1.95 -1.64 21.66
CA LEU A 287 2.58 -1.71 22.97
C LEU A 287 4.08 -1.49 22.84
N LEU A 288 4.62 -0.65 23.71
CA LEU A 288 6.04 -0.32 23.79
C LEU A 288 6.58 -0.72 25.15
N THR A 289 7.71 -1.42 25.15
CA THR A 289 8.46 -1.74 26.36
C THR A 289 9.32 -0.54 26.77
N GLU A 290 9.78 -0.50 28.02
CA GLU A 290 10.74 0.50 28.50
C GLU A 290 11.97 0.59 27.60
N LYS A 291 12.56 -0.55 27.23
CA LYS A 291 13.72 -0.60 26.32
C LYS A 291 13.42 0.03 24.95
N SER A 292 12.27 -0.27 24.36
CA SER A 292 11.86 0.35 23.08
C SER A 292 11.66 1.87 23.24
N GLN A 293 11.13 2.33 24.36
CA GLN A 293 11.01 3.76 24.64
C GLN A 293 12.37 4.43 24.72
N SER A 294 13.33 3.87 25.46
CA SER A 294 14.70 4.40 25.52
C SER A 294 15.35 4.51 24.15
N CYS A 295 15.12 3.53 23.27
CA CYS A 295 15.60 3.61 21.88
C CYS A 295 14.96 4.76 21.12
N LEU A 296 13.65 4.93 21.24
CA LEU A 296 12.93 6.01 20.58
C LEU A 296 13.42 7.39 21.06
N GLU A 297 13.68 7.55 22.35
CA GLU A 297 14.23 8.81 22.90
C GLU A 297 15.61 9.13 22.32
N VAL A 298 16.52 8.14 22.19
CA VAL A 298 17.82 8.34 21.52
C VAL A 298 17.64 8.66 20.03
N LEU A 299 16.69 8.01 19.35
CA LEU A 299 16.37 8.32 17.96
C LEU A 299 15.87 9.76 17.79
N PHE A 300 15.02 10.25 18.69
CA PHE A 300 14.55 11.63 18.69
C PHE A 300 15.66 12.63 18.99
N LYS A 301 16.52 12.34 19.98
CA LYS A 301 17.68 13.18 20.34
C LYS A 301 18.52 13.53 19.12
N TRP A 302 18.85 12.54 18.30
CA TRP A 302 19.73 12.70 17.13
C TRP A 302 18.99 12.88 15.80
N ARG A 303 17.67 13.07 15.82
CA ARG A 303 16.85 13.12 14.60
C ARG A 303 17.31 14.18 13.59
N ASN A 304 17.69 15.36 14.07
CA ASN A 304 18.17 16.46 13.22
C ASN A 304 19.56 16.16 12.63
N GLU A 305 20.51 15.73 13.46
CA GLU A 305 21.86 15.33 13.02
C GLU A 305 21.83 14.14 12.06
N ALA A 306 20.85 13.27 12.21
CA ALA A 306 20.58 12.16 11.30
C ALA A 306 20.10 12.61 9.90
N GLY A 307 19.84 13.90 9.67
CA GLY A 307 19.40 14.42 8.36
C GLY A 307 17.92 14.18 8.05
N VAL A 308 17.11 13.87 9.07
CA VAL A 308 15.67 13.71 8.89
C VAL A 308 15.03 15.07 8.58
N ALA A 309 14.22 15.12 7.53
CA ALA A 309 13.51 16.33 7.13
C ALA A 309 12.56 16.82 8.25
N LYS A 310 12.50 18.14 8.46
CA LYS A 310 11.64 18.76 9.49
C LYS A 310 10.16 18.41 9.30
N ASP A 311 9.72 18.30 8.05
CA ASP A 311 8.33 17.98 7.71
C ASP A 311 8.03 16.47 7.73
N ASN A 312 9.02 15.61 8.06
CA ASN A 312 8.79 14.18 8.16
C ASN A 312 8.08 13.85 9.49
N VAL A 313 6.83 13.42 9.38
CA VAL A 313 5.94 13.13 10.52
C VAL A 313 6.14 11.76 11.15
N TYR A 314 6.98 10.89 10.60
CA TYR A 314 7.10 9.50 11.04
C TYR A 314 8.15 9.33 12.14
N VAL A 315 7.84 8.49 13.13
CA VAL A 315 8.80 8.07 14.17
C VAL A 315 10.01 7.43 13.50
N PHE A 316 9.77 6.39 12.70
CA PHE A 316 10.79 5.67 11.92
C PHE A 316 11.00 6.36 10.57
N ALA A 317 11.53 7.57 10.58
CA ALA A 317 11.77 8.36 9.36
C ALA A 317 12.95 7.82 8.55
N LYS A 318 12.88 7.96 7.22
CA LYS A 318 14.03 7.74 6.34
C LYS A 318 14.90 9.02 6.30
N PRO A 319 16.19 8.95 6.60
CA PRO A 319 17.03 10.14 6.79
C PRO A 319 17.62 10.78 5.52
N ASN A 320 17.12 10.44 4.32
CA ASN A 320 17.74 10.90 3.08
C ASN A 320 17.21 12.29 2.65
N TYR A 321 18.07 13.31 2.61
CA TYR A 321 17.96 14.58 1.86
C TYR A 321 16.53 15.08 1.54
N GLY A 322 15.68 15.28 2.54
CA GLY A 322 14.31 15.80 2.34
C GLY A 322 13.21 14.74 2.21
N SER A 323 13.50 13.46 2.44
CA SER A 323 12.51 12.38 2.37
C SER A 323 11.43 12.56 3.43
N LEU A 324 10.18 12.49 2.99
CA LEU A 324 8.98 12.46 3.83
C LEU A 324 8.44 11.03 4.00
N GLU A 325 9.25 10.02 3.68
CA GLU A 325 8.88 8.61 3.80
C GLU A 325 9.29 8.04 5.16
N ALA A 326 8.52 7.03 5.58
CA ALA A 326 8.92 6.14 6.66
C ALA A 326 9.91 5.09 6.15
N LEU A 327 10.75 4.58 7.05
CA LEU A 327 11.50 3.35 6.87
C LEU A 327 10.54 2.20 6.50
N ARG A 328 10.93 1.33 5.57
CA ARG A 328 10.14 0.16 5.21
C ARG A 328 10.54 -1.02 6.09
N SER A 329 9.58 -1.60 6.79
CA SER A 329 9.76 -2.83 7.58
C SER A 329 10.09 -4.05 6.71
N THR A 330 9.85 -3.97 5.40
CA THR A 330 10.23 -4.98 4.41
C THR A 330 10.91 -4.31 3.23
N GLU A 331 12.17 -3.93 3.38
CA GLU A 331 13.02 -3.74 2.20
C GLU A 331 13.42 -5.13 1.71
N LYS A 332 12.82 -5.60 0.61
CA LYS A 332 13.55 -6.54 -0.24
C LYS A 332 14.63 -5.70 -0.90
N ARG A 333 15.89 -5.92 -0.50
CA ARG A 333 17.03 -5.43 -1.27
C ARG A 333 16.95 -5.95 -2.70
#